data_AF-A0A938WAM2-F1
#
_entry.id   AF-A0A938WAM2-F1
#
_cell.length_a   1.000
_cell.length_b   1.000
_cell.length_c   1.000
_cell.angle_alpha   90.00
_cell.angle_beta   90.00
_cell.angle_gamma   90.00
#
_symmetry.space_group_name_H-M   'P 1'
#
loop_
_entity.id
_entity.type
_entity.pdbx_description
1 polymer ?
#
loop_
_entity_poly.entity_id
_entity_poly.type
_entity_poly.pdbx_seq_one_letter_code
_entity_poly.pdbx_strand_id
1 'polypeptide(L)' 'DATGNIHQVFGRASFSEDQLKENFKALVEAIKRLKPPASKGIYLKSATISSTVGPGIKVEV' A
#
# COMPACT_ATOMS: atom_id res chain seq x y z
N ASP A 1 6.05 6.88 8.57
CA ASP A 1 6.83 6.37 9.71
C ASP A 1 8.26 6.95 9.63
N ALA A 2 8.93 7.14 10.77
CA ALA A 2 10.34 7.54 10.83
C ALA A 2 11.27 6.51 10.15
N THR A 3 10.80 5.27 10.02
CA THR A 3 11.51 4.18 9.31
C THR A 3 11.38 4.22 7.79
N GLY A 4 10.63 5.18 7.22
CA GLY A 4 10.38 5.26 5.78
C GLY A 4 9.24 4.35 5.29
N ASN A 5 8.54 3.68 6.21
CA ASN A 5 7.35 2.89 5.89
C ASN A 5 6.07 3.74 5.89
N ILE A 6 5.13 3.34 5.04
CA ILE A 6 3.77 3.89 4.98
C ILE A 6 2.80 2.77 5.39
N HIS A 7 2.05 3.01 6.45
CA HIS A 7 0.93 2.16 6.88
C HIS A 7 -0.36 2.93 6.61
N GLN A 8 -1.26 2.34 5.83
CA GLN A 8 -2.60 2.87 5.62
C GLN A 8 -3.64 1.78 5.50
N VAL A 9 -4.83 2.07 6.02
CA VAL A 9 -6.01 1.20 5.92
C VAL A 9 -6.74 1.54 4.62
N PHE A 10 -6.79 0.59 3.67
CA PHE A 10 -7.48 0.76 2.38
C PHE A 10 -8.86 0.09 2.32
N GLY A 11 -9.29 -0.57 3.40
CA GLY A 11 -10.61 -1.21 3.46
C GLY A 11 -10.82 -2.05 4.71
N ARG A 12 -11.96 -2.75 4.75
CA ARG A 12 -12.31 -3.73 5.79
C ARG A 12 -12.65 -5.07 5.15
N ALA A 13 -12.59 -6.15 5.92
CA ALA A 13 -12.94 -7.49 5.46
C ALA A 13 -14.39 -7.63 4.94
N SER A 14 -15.27 -6.68 5.28
CA SER A 14 -16.65 -6.63 4.80
C SER A 14 -16.81 -6.00 3.41
N PHE A 15 -15.73 -5.51 2.80
CA PHE A 15 -15.79 -4.89 1.47
C PHE A 15 -15.72 -5.97 0.40
N SER A 16 -16.31 -5.69 -0.76
CA SER A 16 -16.17 -6.58 -1.92
C SER A 16 -14.72 -6.59 -2.44
N GLU A 17 -14.34 -7.68 -3.11
CA GLU A 17 -12.99 -7.81 -3.66
C GLU A 17 -12.64 -6.68 -4.64
N ASP A 18 -13.60 -6.25 -5.46
CA ASP A 18 -13.38 -5.21 -6.46
C ASP A 18 -13.11 -3.85 -5.79
N GLN A 19 -13.87 -3.51 -4.75
CA GLN A 19 -13.63 -2.30 -3.95
C GLN A 19 -12.25 -2.31 -3.29
N LEU A 20 -11.83 -3.47 -2.76
CA LEU A 20 -10.51 -3.61 -2.15
C LEU A 20 -9.38 -3.44 -3.18
N LYS A 21 -9.54 -4.01 -4.39
CA LYS A 21 -8.58 -3.87 -5.49
C LYS A 21 -8.51 -2.43 -5.99
N GLU A 22 -9.64 -1.76 -6.13
CA GLU A 22 -9.70 -0.36 -6.58
C GLU A 22 -9.03 0.57 -5.55
N ASN A 23 -9.37 0.42 -4.27
CA ASN A 23 -8.76 1.21 -3.19
C ASN A 23 -7.25 1.00 -3.11
N PHE A 24 -6.78 -0.24 -3.26
CA PHE A 24 -5.35 -0.54 -3.27
C PHE A 24 -4.64 0.13 -4.46
N LYS A 25 -5.22 0.05 -5.67
CA LYS A 25 -4.67 0.73 -6.86
C LYS A 25 -4.61 2.25 -6.66
N ALA A 26 -5.68 2.86 -6.16
CA ALA A 26 -5.73 4.29 -5.89
C ALA A 26 -4.67 4.73 -4.88
N LEU A 27 -4.46 3.94 -3.81
CA LEU A 27 -3.42 4.19 -2.82
C LEU A 27 -2.01 4.14 -3.43
N VAL A 28 -1.72 3.09 -4.21
CA VAL A 28 -0.42 2.93 -4.87
C VAL A 28 -0.15 4.07 -5.86
N GLU A 29 -1.16 4.49 -6.61
CA GLU A 29 -1.04 5.61 -7.54
C GLU A 29 -0.80 6.94 -6.81
N ALA A 30 -1.54 7.20 -5.73
CA ALA A 30 -1.33 8.39 -4.90
C ALA A 30 0.09 8.43 -4.33
N ILE A 31 0.61 7.29 -3.86
CA ILE A 31 1.99 7.18 -3.38
C ILE A 31 2.98 7.45 -4.52
N LYS A 32 2.79 6.86 -5.71
CA LYS A 32 3.66 7.11 -6.87
C LYS A 32 3.68 8.59 -7.28
N ARG A 33 2.54 9.29 -7.18
CA ARG A 33 2.43 10.74 -7.45
C ARG A 33 3.15 11.58 -6.39
N LEU A 34 3.15 11.14 -5.14
CA LEU A 34 3.84 11.81 -4.03
C LEU A 34 5.36 11.57 -4.03
N LYS A 35 5.89 10.76 -4.98
CA LYS A 35 7.33 10.53 -5.12
C LYS A 35 8.07 11.87 -5.24
N PRO A 36 8.94 12.23 -4.27
CA PRO A 36 9.72 13.45 -4.35
C PRO A 36 10.71 13.34 -5.52
N PRO A 37 10.94 14.42 -6.29
CA PRO A 37 11.91 14.41 -7.40
C PRO A 37 13.35 14.13 -6.93
N ALA A 38 13.65 14.36 -5.64
CA ALA A 38 14.93 14.02 -5.02
C ALA A 38 15.12 12.51 -4.76
N SER A 39 14.05 11.70 -4.79
CA SER A 39 14.14 10.25 -4.55
C SER A 39 14.65 9.52 -5.80
N LYS A 40 15.94 9.16 -5.78
CA LYS A 40 16.59 8.35 -6.82
C LYS A 40 16.26 6.85 -6.64
N GLY A 41 15.94 6.17 -7.75
CA GLY A 41 15.71 4.71 -7.77
C GLY A 41 14.26 4.27 -7.52
N ILE A 42 14.11 3.03 -7.04
CA ILE A 42 12.83 2.36 -6.77
C ILE A 42 12.20 2.98 -5.51
N TYR A 43 11.05 3.64 -5.68
CA TYR A 43 10.36 4.35 -4.60
C TYR A 43 9.55 3.42 -3.69
N LEU A 44 8.95 2.37 -4.26
CA LEU A 44 8.20 1.32 -3.55
C LEU A 44 9.01 0.02 -3.59
N LYS A 45 9.62 -0.38 -2.47
CA LYS A 45 10.46 -1.60 -2.39
C LYS A 45 9.64 -2.89 -2.21
N SER A 46 8.56 -2.82 -1.43
CA SER A 46 7.69 -3.95 -1.13
C SER A 46 6.37 -3.45 -0.58
N ALA A 47 5.28 -4.17 -0.85
CA ALA A 47 4.02 -4.00 -0.13
C ALA A 47 3.64 -5.30 0.56
N THR A 48 3.04 -5.16 1.74
CA THR A 48 2.50 -6.25 2.53
C THR A 48 1.11 -5.86 2.99
N ILE A 49 0.16 -6.76 2.84
CA ILE A 49 -1.21 -6.59 3.33
C ILE A 49 -1.37 -7.48 4.55
N SER A 50 -1.86 -6.92 5.66
CA SER A 50 -2.19 -7.68 6.87
C SER A 50 -3.54 -7.24 7.42
N SER A 51 -4.26 -8.17 8.03
CA SER A 51 -5.40 -7.85 8.90
C SER A 51 -4.90 -7.50 10.30
N THR A 52 -5.74 -6.86 11.13
CA THR A 52 -5.38 -6.39 12.49
C THR A 52 -4.75 -7.47 13.37
N VAL A 53 -5.16 -8.73 13.19
CA VAL A 53 -4.65 -9.91 13.92
C VAL A 53 -4.25 -11.05 12.99
N GLY A 54 -4.15 -10.79 11.68
CA GLY A 54 -3.88 -11.81 10.67
C GLY A 54 -2.41 -11.82 10.24
N PRO A 55 -1.94 -12.93 9.64
CA PRO A 55 -0.62 -12.97 9.03
C PRO A 55 -0.53 -11.96 7.88
N GLY A 56 0.65 -11.36 7.70
CA GLY A 56 0.94 -10.47 6.58
C GLY A 56 1.25 -11.24 5.31
N ILE A 57 0.57 -10.92 4.21
CA ILE A 57 0.80 -11.49 2.89
C ILE A 57 1.52 -10.44 2.05
N LYS A 58 2.69 -10.82 1.51
CA LYS A 58 3.44 -9.97 0.59
C LYS A 58 2.70 -9.92 -0.75
N VAL A 59 2.50 -8.72 -1.27
CA VAL A 59 1.90 -8.47 -2.58
C VAL A 59 2.92 -7.83 -3.50
N GLU A 60 2.85 -8.20 -4.77
CA GLU A 60 3.63 -7.59 -5.83
C GLU A 60 2.94 -6.31 -6.29
N VAL A 61 3.73 -5.25 -6.52
CA VAL A 61 3.25 -3.86 -6.75
C VAL A 61 3.80 -3.30 -8.05
#